data_AF-A0A1I4SIX2-F1
#
_entry.id   AF-A0A1I4SIX2-F1
#
_cell.length_a   1.000
_cell.length_b   1.000
_cell.length_c   1.000
_cell.angle_alpha   90.00
_cell.angle_beta   90.00
_cell.angle_gamma   90.00
#
_symmetry.space_group_name_H-M   'P 1'
#
loop_
_entity.id
_entity.type
_entity.pdbx_description
1 polymer ?
#
loop_
_entity_poly.entity_id
_entity_poly.type
_entity_poly.pdbx_seq_one_letter_code
_entity_poly.pdbx_strand_id
1 'polypeptide(L)'
;MRAGARVLTITGLSAAAVLLTGCGSTSEDPAEWWGAGGETRIQNLVDDVSDVNRARMSPSVVLGEACESLRKHVAEAEEFESIPDDDIQETWADALASFKRGIPDCVAGVDAQDDALASQGVMEITGDGLRHLRSTASMLRTSVDAQ
;
A
#
# COMPACT_ATOMS: atom_id res chain seq x y z
N MET A 1 30.96 -54.26 -44.31
CA MET A 1 31.79 -53.34 -43.51
C MET A 1 31.01 -52.95 -42.26
N ARG A 2 31.59 -53.23 -41.09
CA ARG A 2 31.44 -52.65 -39.74
C ARG A 2 30.07 -52.18 -39.20
N ALA A 3 29.72 -52.78 -38.06
CA ALA A 3 28.85 -52.26 -37.02
C ALA A 3 29.35 -50.91 -36.46
N GLY A 4 28.44 -50.11 -35.91
CA GLY A 4 28.75 -48.93 -35.11
C GLY A 4 27.52 -48.46 -34.33
N ALA A 5 27.60 -48.54 -33.01
CA ALA A 5 26.52 -48.22 -32.09
C ALA A 5 26.78 -46.88 -31.38
N ARG A 6 25.70 -46.30 -30.86
CA ARG A 6 25.56 -45.48 -29.65
C ARG A 6 25.68 -43.95 -29.71
N VAL A 7 24.90 -43.42 -28.75
CA VAL A 7 24.96 -42.16 -27.99
C VAL A 7 24.16 -40.99 -28.55
N LEU A 8 22.91 -40.86 -28.05
CA LEU A 8 22.20 -39.58 -27.96
C LEU A 8 22.81 -38.80 -26.78
N THR A 9 23.67 -37.83 -27.07
CA THR A 9 24.08 -36.81 -26.11
C THR A 9 23.05 -35.70 -26.10
N ILE A 10 22.23 -35.64 -25.05
CA ILE A 10 21.41 -34.45 -24.73
C ILE A 10 22.36 -33.44 -24.09
N THR A 11 22.92 -32.54 -24.88
CA THR A 11 23.62 -31.36 -24.37
C THR A 11 22.58 -30.36 -23.88
N GLY A 12 22.28 -30.41 -22.58
CA GLY A 12 21.63 -29.33 -21.87
C GLY A 12 22.55 -28.11 -21.84
N LEU A 13 22.10 -27.00 -22.42
CA LEU A 13 22.74 -25.69 -22.27
C LEU A 13 21.82 -24.85 -21.38
N SER A 14 22.24 -24.75 -20.13
CA SER A 14 21.63 -23.96 -19.08
C SER A 14 21.59 -22.48 -19.48
N ALA A 15 20.39 -21.90 -19.54
CA ALA A 15 20.22 -20.46 -19.56
C ALA A 15 20.48 -19.93 -18.14
N ALA A 16 21.68 -19.42 -17.89
CA ALA A 16 21.94 -18.63 -16.69
C ALA A 16 21.30 -17.24 -16.89
N ALA A 17 20.03 -17.12 -16.49
CA ALA A 17 19.41 -15.82 -16.28
C ALA A 17 20.09 -15.18 -15.07
N VAL A 18 20.95 -14.19 -15.31
CA VAL A 18 21.47 -13.30 -14.28
C VAL A 18 20.30 -12.42 -13.84
N LEU A 19 19.55 -12.87 -12.83
CA LEU A 19 18.61 -12.02 -12.14
C LEU A 19 19.43 -10.98 -11.37
N LEU A 20 19.26 -9.72 -11.75
CA LEU A 20 19.70 -8.56 -11.00
C LEU A 20 19.03 -8.61 -9.63
N THR A 21 19.71 -9.21 -8.65
CA THR A 21 19.37 -9.12 -7.25
C THR A 21 19.62 -7.69 -6.79
N GLY A 22 18.63 -6.82 -7.02
CA GLY A 22 18.37 -5.78 -6.05
C GLY A 22 17.92 -6.51 -4.79
N CYS A 23 18.85 -6.74 -3.86
CA CYS A 23 18.54 -7.22 -2.52
C CYS A 23 17.77 -6.13 -1.77
N GLY A 24 16.50 -5.93 -2.09
CA GLY A 24 15.54 -5.65 -1.04
C GLY A 24 15.32 -6.98 -0.36
N SER A 25 15.90 -7.18 0.82
CA SER A 25 15.49 -8.27 1.68
C SER A 25 14.05 -7.95 2.05
N THR A 26 13.07 -8.53 1.34
CA THR A 26 11.68 -8.48 1.78
C THR A 26 11.68 -9.04 3.19
N SER A 27 11.25 -8.23 4.17
CA SER A 27 11.12 -8.72 5.53
C SER A 27 10.30 -10.02 5.54
N GLU A 28 10.69 -11.02 6.34
CA GLU A 28 9.87 -12.20 6.59
C GLU A 28 9.05 -12.06 7.89
N ASP A 29 9.19 -10.90 8.58
CA ASP A 29 8.66 -10.64 9.91
C ASP A 29 7.93 -9.28 9.97
N PRO A 30 6.65 -9.23 10.40
CA PRO A 30 5.92 -7.99 10.60
C PRO A 30 6.62 -6.97 11.51
N ALA A 31 7.42 -7.37 12.50
CA ALA A 31 8.13 -6.40 13.35
C ALA A 31 9.37 -5.81 12.69
N GLU A 32 10.08 -6.60 11.88
CA GLU A 32 11.16 -6.06 11.06
C GLU A 32 10.61 -5.08 10.02
N TRP A 33 9.48 -5.41 9.37
CA TRP A 33 8.78 -4.51 8.45
C TRP A 33 8.35 -3.21 9.16
N TRP A 34 7.79 -3.34 10.37
CA TRP A 34 7.38 -2.22 11.20
C TRP A 34 8.56 -1.28 11.50
N GLY A 35 9.67 -1.84 11.96
CA GLY A 35 10.90 -1.11 12.29
C GLY A 35 11.66 -0.55 11.08
N ALA A 36 11.54 -1.17 9.91
CA ALA A 36 12.14 -0.72 8.65
C ALA A 36 11.48 0.55 8.06
N GLY A 37 10.41 1.03 8.70
CA GLY A 37 9.70 2.25 8.32
C GLY A 37 8.21 2.04 8.09
N GLY A 38 7.71 0.81 8.20
CA GLY A 38 6.28 0.49 8.10
C GLY A 38 5.44 1.27 9.12
N GLU A 39 5.94 1.47 10.35
CA GLU A 39 5.28 2.30 11.37
C GLU A 39 4.96 3.71 10.84
N THR A 40 5.95 4.36 10.21
CA THR A 40 5.79 5.71 9.67
C THR A 40 4.70 5.76 8.59
N ARG A 41 4.57 4.72 7.77
CA ARG A 41 3.55 4.68 6.71
C ARG A 41 2.15 4.57 7.31
N ILE A 42 1.98 3.72 8.32
CA ILE A 42 0.73 3.61 9.06
C ILE A 42 0.37 4.94 9.72
N GLN A 43 1.32 5.58 10.41
CA GLN A 43 1.08 6.86 11.10
C GLN A 43 0.72 7.97 10.12
N ASN A 44 1.46 8.12 9.02
CA ASN A 44 1.19 9.11 7.99
C ASN A 44 -0.25 8.99 7.44
N LEU A 45 -0.68 7.78 7.08
CA LEU A 45 -2.05 7.58 6.59
C LEU A 45 -3.11 7.82 7.66
N VAL A 46 -2.84 7.47 8.92
CA VAL A 46 -3.78 7.74 10.04
C VAL A 46 -3.95 9.25 10.23
N ASP A 47 -2.84 9.99 10.21
CA ASP A 47 -2.83 11.44 10.37
C ASP A 47 -3.52 12.14 9.19
N ASP A 48 -3.21 11.74 7.95
CA ASP A 48 -3.85 12.30 6.75
C ASP A 48 -5.37 12.07 6.75
N VAL A 49 -5.83 10.86 7.09
CA VAL A 49 -7.27 10.58 7.15
C VAL A 49 -7.95 11.40 8.25
N SER A 50 -7.26 11.60 9.39
CA SER A 50 -7.73 12.49 10.46
C SER A 50 -7.85 13.94 9.99
N ASP A 51 -6.88 14.40 9.20
CA ASP A 51 -6.86 15.75 8.65
C ASP A 51 -7.92 15.95 7.57
N VAL A 52 -8.13 14.99 6.65
CA VAL A 52 -9.26 14.99 5.71
C VAL A 52 -10.58 15.07 6.46
N ASN A 53 -10.76 14.24 7.49
CA ASN A 53 -11.98 14.24 8.30
C ASN A 53 -12.20 15.59 9.01
N ARG A 54 -11.14 16.23 9.51
CA ARG A 54 -11.22 17.56 10.13
C ARG A 54 -11.50 18.66 9.11
N ALA A 55 -10.89 18.58 7.94
CA ALA A 55 -10.98 19.57 6.89
C ALA A 55 -12.32 19.54 6.13
N ARG A 56 -13.13 18.48 6.27
CA ARG A 56 -14.42 18.32 5.55
C ARG A 56 -15.43 19.47 5.74
N MET A 57 -15.30 20.28 6.79
CA MET A 57 -16.14 21.46 7.04
C MET A 57 -15.35 22.78 6.96
N SER A 58 -14.10 22.71 6.52
CA SER A 58 -13.20 23.85 6.35
C SER A 58 -13.31 24.41 4.92
N PRO A 59 -12.70 25.58 4.64
CA PRO A 59 -12.62 26.08 3.26
C PRO A 59 -12.02 25.05 2.30
N SER A 60 -12.45 25.06 1.04
CA SER A 60 -12.09 24.07 0.02
C SER A 60 -10.58 23.89 -0.15
N VAL A 61 -9.80 24.97 -0.05
CA VAL A 61 -8.33 24.92 -0.09
C VAL A 61 -7.74 24.02 0.99
N VAL A 62 -8.29 24.05 2.21
CA VAL A 62 -7.81 23.23 3.34
C VAL A 62 -8.16 21.76 3.13
N LEU A 63 -9.35 21.47 2.60
CA LEU A 63 -9.74 20.10 2.25
C LEU A 63 -8.89 19.55 1.09
N GLY A 64 -8.63 20.37 0.08
CA GLY A 64 -7.78 20.02 -1.06
C GLY A 64 -6.37 19.64 -0.61
N GLU A 65 -5.73 20.47 0.23
CA GLU A 65 -4.41 20.19 0.79
C GLU A 65 -4.38 18.86 1.57
N ALA A 66 -5.41 18.57 2.37
CA ALA A 66 -5.50 17.33 3.13
C ALA A 66 -5.65 16.10 2.21
N CYS A 67 -6.51 16.18 1.18
CA CYS A 67 -6.69 15.08 0.21
C CYS A 67 -5.45 14.85 -0.66
N GLU A 68 -4.69 15.92 -0.95
CA GLU A 68 -3.41 15.84 -1.64
C GLU A 68 -2.29 15.23 -0.78
N SER A 69 -2.25 15.55 0.51
CA SER A 69 -1.34 14.90 1.47
C SER A 69 -1.59 13.39 1.52
N LEU A 70 -2.86 12.99 1.67
CA LEU A 70 -3.26 11.58 1.65
C LEU A 70 -2.84 10.90 0.34
N ARG A 71 -3.04 11.56 -0.82
CA ARG A 71 -2.62 11.04 -2.13
C ARG A 71 -1.14 10.69 -2.18
N LYS A 72 -0.31 11.58 -1.65
CA LYS A 72 1.14 11.40 -1.59
C LYS A 72 1.50 10.20 -0.72
N HIS A 73 1.00 10.13 0.51
CA HIS A 73 1.38 9.04 1.41
C HIS A 73 0.77 7.69 1.01
N VAL A 74 -0.36 7.66 0.31
CA VAL A 74 -0.86 6.42 -0.33
C VAL A 74 0.10 5.93 -1.40
N ALA A 75 0.63 6.81 -2.26
CA ALA A 75 1.61 6.41 -3.27
C ALA A 75 2.91 5.89 -2.63
N GLU A 76 3.42 6.58 -1.60
CA GLU A 76 4.60 6.12 -0.85
C GLU A 76 4.37 4.79 -0.12
N ALA A 77 3.15 4.54 0.35
CA ALA A 77 2.73 3.29 0.98
C ALA A 77 2.64 2.12 -0.03
N GLU A 78 2.16 2.37 -1.26
CA GLU A 78 2.10 1.35 -2.32
C GLU A 78 3.47 0.95 -2.85
N GLU A 79 4.45 1.86 -2.81
CA GLU A 79 5.84 1.59 -3.23
C GLU A 79 6.67 0.91 -2.14
N PHE A 80 6.19 0.88 -0.90
CA PHE A 80 6.88 0.23 0.20
C PHE A 80 6.80 -1.30 0.08
N GLU A 81 7.68 -2.01 0.79
CA GLU A 81 7.60 -3.46 0.84
C GLU A 81 6.24 -3.92 1.40
N SER A 82 5.74 -5.05 0.89
CA SER A 82 4.53 -5.67 1.42
C SER A 82 4.72 -6.10 2.86
N ILE A 83 3.65 -6.06 3.64
CA ILE A 83 3.64 -6.61 4.99
C ILE A 83 3.80 -8.13 4.87
N PRO A 84 4.75 -8.76 5.58
CA PRO A 84 4.99 -10.20 5.50
C PRO A 84 4.04 -10.99 6.42
N ASP A 85 2.74 -10.77 6.22
CA ASP A 85 1.63 -11.50 6.83
C ASP A 85 0.43 -11.32 5.90
N ASP A 86 -0.07 -12.43 5.33
CA ASP A 86 -1.08 -12.40 4.28
C ASP A 86 -2.39 -11.73 4.74
N ASP A 87 -2.84 -11.99 5.98
CA ASP A 87 -4.09 -11.45 6.51
C ASP A 87 -3.98 -9.93 6.78
N ILE A 88 -2.83 -9.50 7.31
CA ILE A 88 -2.55 -8.07 7.53
C ILE A 88 -2.40 -7.35 6.19
N GLN A 89 -1.69 -7.97 5.24
CA GLN A 89 -1.45 -7.42 3.91
C GLN A 89 -2.74 -7.28 3.10
N GLU A 90 -3.67 -8.24 3.20
CA GLU A 90 -5.00 -8.13 2.57
C GLU A 90 -5.74 -6.89 3.10
N THR A 91 -5.80 -6.76 4.42
CA THR A 91 -6.47 -5.62 5.07
C THR A 91 -5.80 -4.28 4.71
N TRP A 92 -4.47 -4.27 4.62
CA TRP A 92 -3.70 -3.10 4.18
C TRP A 92 -4.00 -2.72 2.74
N ALA A 93 -4.02 -3.69 1.82
CA ALA A 93 -4.36 -3.47 0.43
C ALA A 93 -5.79 -2.92 0.27
N ASP A 94 -6.74 -3.40 1.06
CA ASP A 94 -8.12 -2.89 1.07
C ASP A 94 -8.21 -1.43 1.54
N ALA A 95 -7.40 -1.04 2.52
CA ALA A 95 -7.30 0.35 2.95
C ALA A 95 -6.79 1.24 1.81
N LEU A 96 -5.66 0.88 1.19
CA LEU A 96 -5.07 1.63 0.08
C LEU A 96 -6.01 1.72 -1.13
N ALA A 97 -6.68 0.61 -1.46
CA ALA A 97 -7.67 0.58 -2.54
C ALA A 97 -8.85 1.52 -2.28
N SER A 98 -9.32 1.60 -1.04
CA SER A 98 -10.41 2.51 -0.65
C SER A 98 -9.97 3.96 -0.74
N PHE A 99 -8.77 4.28 -0.27
CA PHE A 99 -8.22 5.63 -0.43
C PHE A 99 -8.06 6.02 -1.90
N LYS A 100 -7.59 5.11 -2.76
CA LYS A 100 -7.46 5.35 -4.21
C LYS A 100 -8.79 5.59 -4.92
N ARG A 101 -9.90 5.09 -4.38
CA ARG A 101 -11.25 5.42 -4.87
C ARG A 101 -11.72 6.78 -4.39
N GLY A 102 -11.51 7.11 -3.11
CA GLY A 102 -12.03 8.35 -2.52
C GLY A 102 -11.22 9.62 -2.82
N ILE A 103 -9.90 9.52 -2.94
CA ILE A 103 -9.01 10.67 -3.16
C ILE A 103 -9.32 11.40 -4.48
N PRO A 104 -9.50 10.74 -5.64
CA PRO A 104 -9.85 11.43 -6.88
C PRO A 104 -11.13 12.24 -6.77
N ASP A 105 -12.17 11.70 -6.15
CA ASP A 105 -13.44 12.40 -5.94
C ASP A 105 -13.28 13.57 -4.97
N CYS A 106 -12.49 13.42 -3.90
CA CYS A 106 -12.19 14.53 -3.00
C CYS A 106 -11.51 15.69 -3.72
N VAL A 107 -10.42 15.41 -4.45
CA VAL A 107 -9.63 16.43 -5.16
C VAL A 107 -10.46 17.06 -6.27
N ALA A 108 -11.11 16.26 -7.12
CA ALA A 108 -11.93 16.77 -8.21
C ALA A 108 -13.12 17.59 -7.70
N GLY A 109 -13.76 17.18 -6.60
CA GLY A 109 -14.83 17.93 -5.98
C GLY A 109 -14.37 19.28 -5.43
N VAL A 110 -13.21 19.33 -4.77
CA VAL A 110 -12.61 20.58 -4.29
C VAL A 110 -12.29 21.53 -5.46
N ASP A 111 -11.64 21.03 -6.51
CA ASP A 111 -11.25 21.83 -7.68
C ASP A 111 -12.47 22.38 -8.44
N ALA A 112 -13.52 21.58 -8.55
CA ALA A 112 -14.76 21.94 -9.22
C ALA A 112 -15.71 22.77 -8.33
N GLN A 113 -15.41 22.95 -7.04
CA GLN A 113 -16.36 23.45 -6.04
C GLN A 113 -17.68 22.66 -6.02
N ASP A 114 -17.58 21.35 -6.21
CA ASP A 114 -18.67 20.39 -6.13
C ASP A 114 -18.64 19.71 -4.75
N ASP A 115 -19.40 20.28 -3.81
CA ASP A 115 -19.47 19.81 -2.44
C ASP A 115 -19.97 18.36 -2.33
N ALA A 116 -20.84 17.92 -3.26
CA ALA A 116 -21.39 16.57 -3.24
C ALA A 116 -20.31 15.55 -3.63
N LEU A 117 -19.54 15.84 -4.68
CA LEU A 117 -18.42 15.01 -5.11
C LEU A 117 -17.30 14.98 -4.06
N ALA A 118 -16.94 16.14 -3.49
CA ALA A 118 -15.96 16.21 -2.42
C ALA A 118 -16.39 15.38 -1.20
N SER A 119 -17.67 15.49 -0.81
CA SER A 119 -18.24 14.71 0.29
C SER A 119 -18.25 13.21 0.02
N GLN A 120 -18.52 12.79 -1.22
CA GLN A 120 -18.44 11.38 -1.62
C GLN A 120 -17.02 10.84 -1.42
N GLY A 121 -16.00 11.56 -1.90
CA GLY A 121 -14.60 11.19 -1.69
C GLY A 121 -14.23 11.10 -0.21
N VAL A 122 -14.63 12.09 0.60
CA VAL A 122 -14.40 12.08 2.05
C VAL A 122 -15.09 10.90 2.74
N MET A 123 -16.31 10.53 2.34
CA MET A 123 -17.01 9.37 2.92
C MET A 123 -16.30 8.05 2.62
N GLU A 124 -15.79 7.86 1.41
CA GLU A 124 -15.01 6.66 1.06
C GLU A 124 -13.70 6.59 1.89
N ILE A 125 -12.99 7.71 2.01
CA ILE A 125 -11.74 7.82 2.78
C ILE A 125 -11.99 7.51 4.27
N THR A 126 -12.98 8.18 4.87
CA THR A 126 -13.24 8.12 6.32
C THR A 126 -14.13 6.96 6.75
N GLY A 127 -14.80 6.33 5.79
CA GLY A 127 -15.60 5.12 5.98
C GLY A 127 -14.72 3.87 5.89
N ASP A 128 -14.76 3.21 4.74
CA ASP A 128 -14.11 1.91 4.59
C ASP A 128 -12.58 2.02 4.61
N GLY A 129 -11.98 3.05 4.00
CA GLY A 129 -10.52 3.24 4.05
C GLY A 129 -9.98 3.33 5.49
N LEU A 130 -10.58 4.17 6.32
CA LEU A 130 -10.22 4.29 7.73
C LEU A 130 -10.48 3.01 8.53
N ARG A 131 -11.57 2.29 8.23
CA ARG A 131 -11.91 1.02 8.89
C ARG A 131 -10.81 -0.02 8.65
N HIS A 132 -10.42 -0.21 7.39
CA HIS A 132 -9.36 -1.15 7.02
C HIS A 132 -8.02 -0.72 7.62
N LEU A 133 -7.64 0.56 7.51
CA LEU A 133 -6.39 1.07 8.10
C LEU A 133 -6.30 0.83 9.61
N ARG A 134 -7.39 1.03 10.35
CA ARG A 134 -7.44 0.74 11.80
C ARG A 134 -7.29 -0.75 12.10
N SER A 135 -7.88 -1.60 11.27
CA SER A 135 -7.75 -3.06 11.40
C SER A 135 -6.30 -3.48 11.15
N THR A 136 -5.67 -3.03 10.06
CA THR A 136 -4.24 -3.24 9.77
C THR A 136 -3.37 -2.80 10.94
N ALA A 137 -3.55 -1.57 11.44
CA ALA A 137 -2.76 -1.04 12.54
C ALA A 137 -2.92 -1.87 13.83
N SER A 138 -4.13 -2.37 14.12
CA SER A 138 -4.40 -3.22 15.27
C SER A 138 -3.74 -4.59 15.14
N MET A 139 -3.80 -5.21 13.96
CA MET A 139 -3.20 -6.52 13.71
C MET A 139 -1.66 -6.43 13.76
N LEU A 140 -1.07 -5.41 13.12
CA LEU A 140 0.37 -5.15 13.19
C LEU A 140 0.84 -4.98 14.62
N ARG A 141 0.18 -4.14 15.42
CA ARG A 141 0.54 -3.97 16.84
C ARG A 141 0.50 -5.29 17.61
N THR A 142 -0.52 -6.10 17.37
CA THR A 142 -0.65 -7.42 18.00
C THR A 142 0.51 -8.34 17.62
N SER A 143 0.89 -8.37 16.34
CA SER A 143 2.02 -9.18 15.85
C SER A 143 3.36 -8.68 16.38
N VAL A 144 3.57 -7.36 16.42
CA VAL A 144 4.79 -6.72 16.93
C VAL A 144 4.97 -6.99 18.43
N ASP A 145 3.91 -6.83 19.23
CA ASP A 145 3.95 -7.02 20.68
C ASP A 145 4.10 -8.50 21.10
N ALA A 146 3.85 -9.44 20.18
CA ALA A 146 3.95 -10.87 20.44
C ALA A 146 5.38 -11.44 20.34
N GLN A 147 6.36 -10.61 19.94
CA GLN A 147 7.77 -10.99 19.77
C GLN A 147 8.64 -10.62 20.97
#